data_AF-A0A376KNW0-F1
#
_entry.id   AF-A0A376KNW0-F1
#
_cell.length_a   1.000
_cell.length_b   1.000
_cell.length_c   1.000
_cell.angle_alpha   90.00
_cell.angle_beta   90.00
_cell.angle_gamma   90.00
#
_symmetry.space_group_name_H-M   'P 1'
#
loop_
_entity.id
_entity.type
_entity.pdbx_description
1 polymer ?
#
loop_
_entity_poly.entity_id
_entity_poly.type
_entity_poly.pdbx_seq_one_letter_code
_entity_poly.pdbx_strand_id
1 'polypeptide(L)'
;MLESGGRPVTRRAEQAIWPADALPGIRPQFASKSVYDYRTDSTVKQPIVDEGSNAGFDIVYSDAQGVKKAVSGLQVRLIRERRDYYWNWSEDEGWQSQFDQKDLIENEQTLDLQADENR
;
A
#
# COMPACT_ATOMS: atom_id res chain seq x y z
N MET A 1 24.83 19.93 11.82
CA MET A 1 26.18 20.26 12.32
C MET A 1 27.00 20.68 11.11
N LEU A 2 27.61 21.86 11.11
CA LEU A 2 28.53 22.29 10.04
C LEU A 2 29.95 22.16 10.60
N GLU A 3 30.88 21.64 9.81
CA GLU A 3 32.31 21.79 10.12
C GLU A 3 32.77 23.23 9.76
N SER A 4 33.88 23.68 10.34
CA SER A 4 34.41 25.05 10.21
C SER A 4 34.67 25.52 8.77
N GLY A 5 34.61 24.62 7.77
CA GLY A 5 34.73 24.89 6.34
C GLY A 5 33.42 24.97 5.55
N GLY A 6 32.26 24.98 6.20
CA GLY A 6 30.96 25.22 5.55
C GLY A 6 30.33 24.03 4.81
N ARG A 7 30.95 22.85 4.85
CA ARG A 7 30.35 21.63 4.28
C ARG A 7 29.24 21.12 5.21
N PRO A 8 28.00 20.92 4.71
CA PRO A 8 26.92 20.42 5.52
C PRO A 8 27.15 18.95 5.88
N VAL A 9 27.00 18.64 7.17
CA VAL A 9 26.89 17.25 7.63
C VAL A 9 25.41 16.92 7.75
N THR A 10 24.90 16.15 6.80
CA THR A 10 23.50 15.73 6.80
C THR A 10 23.27 14.62 7.83
N ARG A 11 22.20 14.75 8.59
CA ARG A 11 21.67 13.74 9.52
C ARG A 11 20.18 13.59 9.27
N ARG A 12 19.66 12.38 9.49
CA ARG A 12 18.22 12.11 9.48
C ARG A 12 17.83 11.60 10.86
N ALA A 13 16.66 12.00 11.31
CA ALA A 13 16.00 11.46 12.49
C ALA A 13 14.56 11.15 12.08
N GLU A 14 14.06 10.01 12.52
CA GLU A 14 12.70 9.55 12.24
C GLU A 14 11.97 9.36 13.57
N GLN A 15 10.70 9.75 13.61
CA GLN A 15 9.83 9.59 14.77
C GLN A 15 8.57 8.85 14.32
N ALA A 16 8.37 7.65 14.84
CA ALA A 16 7.16 6.88 14.55
C ALA A 16 5.94 7.53 15.20
N ILE A 17 4.82 7.56 14.47
CA ILE A 17 3.51 8.03 14.93
C ILE A 17 2.53 6.89 14.69
N TRP A 18 1.95 6.36 15.77
CA TRP A 18 0.95 5.30 15.71
C TRP A 18 -0.41 5.88 16.09
N PRO A 19 -1.48 5.66 15.30
CA PRO A 19 -2.80 6.18 15.61
C PRO A 19 -3.51 5.38 16.72
N ALA A 20 -2.99 4.20 17.09
CA ALA A 20 -3.49 3.34 18.17
C ALA A 20 -2.34 2.45 18.70
N ASP A 21 -2.54 1.82 19.87
CA ASP A 21 -1.53 0.96 20.51
C ASP A 21 -1.18 -0.31 19.70
N ALA A 22 -2.13 -0.80 18.90
CA ALA A 22 -1.96 -1.90 17.95
C ALA A 22 -2.70 -1.61 16.63
N LEU A 23 -2.19 -2.13 15.52
CA LEU A 23 -2.69 -1.84 14.16
C LEU A 23 -2.85 -3.12 13.33
N PRO A 24 -3.80 -3.14 12.37
CA PRO A 24 -3.88 -4.20 11.38
C PRO A 24 -2.69 -4.13 10.41
N GLY A 25 -2.03 -5.26 10.17
CA GLY A 25 -0.99 -5.43 9.16
C GLY A 25 -1.44 -6.41 8.08
N ILE A 26 -1.02 -6.17 6.84
CA ILE A 26 -1.38 -6.98 5.67
C ILE A 26 -0.10 -7.40 4.95
N ARG A 27 0.02 -8.69 4.63
CA ARG A 27 1.14 -9.21 3.83
C ARG A 27 0.61 -10.05 2.66
N PRO A 28 0.95 -9.73 1.39
CA PRO A 28 0.61 -10.61 0.28
C PRO A 28 1.43 -11.91 0.37
N GLN A 29 0.77 -13.05 0.14
CA GLN A 29 1.43 -14.37 0.07
C GLN A 29 2.00 -14.67 -1.33
N PHE A 30 1.62 -13.88 -2.34
CA PHE A 30 2.06 -14.01 -3.72
C PHE A 30 3.34 -13.21 -4.01
N ALA A 31 4.14 -13.71 -4.95
CA ALA A 31 5.44 -13.14 -5.26
C ALA A 31 5.34 -11.79 -5.98
N SER A 32 6.34 -10.93 -5.75
CA SER A 32 6.52 -9.74 -6.57
C SER A 32 7.23 -10.08 -7.88
N LYS A 33 6.65 -9.67 -9.01
CA LYS A 33 7.27 -9.79 -10.33
C LYS A 33 7.99 -8.48 -10.67
N SER A 34 9.10 -8.56 -11.39
CA SER A 34 9.80 -7.39 -11.92
C SER A 34 9.03 -6.82 -13.11
N VAL A 35 8.60 -5.57 -13.01
CA VAL A 35 7.85 -4.85 -14.04
C VAL A 35 8.62 -3.59 -14.41
N TYR A 36 8.85 -3.38 -15.71
CA TYR A 36 9.48 -2.18 -16.22
C TYR A 36 8.47 -1.02 -16.25
N ASP A 37 8.82 0.09 -15.62
CA ASP A 37 8.04 1.33 -15.62
C ASP A 37 8.73 2.40 -16.49
N TYR A 38 8.18 2.62 -17.67
CA TYR A 38 8.69 3.62 -18.61
C TYR A 38 8.57 5.07 -18.10
N ARG A 39 7.70 5.33 -17.12
CA ARG A 39 7.55 6.69 -16.55
C ARG A 39 8.73 7.08 -15.68
N THR A 40 9.38 6.09 -15.08
CA THR A 40 10.54 6.27 -14.19
C THR A 40 11.83 5.69 -14.78
N ASP A 41 11.78 5.14 -16.00
CA ASP A 41 12.89 4.48 -16.69
C ASP A 41 13.59 3.42 -15.81
N SER A 42 12.79 2.63 -15.10
CA SER A 42 13.31 1.70 -14.10
C SER A 42 12.49 0.43 -13.98
N THR A 43 13.12 -0.64 -13.51
CA THR A 43 12.44 -1.91 -13.20
C THR A 43 12.15 -1.97 -11.71
N VAL A 44 10.86 -2.10 -11.36
CA VAL A 44 10.38 -2.19 -9.98
C VAL A 44 9.71 -3.53 -9.73
N LYS A 45 9.81 -4.04 -8.50
CA LYS A 45 9.09 -5.26 -8.10
C LYS A 45 7.69 -4.89 -7.63
N GLN A 46 6.67 -5.52 -8.21
CA GLN A 46 5.27 -5.30 -7.86
C GLN A 46 4.60 -6.63 -7.48
N PRO A 47 3.82 -6.68 -6.39
CA PRO A 47 3.05 -7.87 -6.03
C PRO A 47 1.94 -8.09 -7.05
N ILE A 48 1.98 -9.22 -7.77
CA ILE A 48 1.04 -9.53 -8.85
C ILE A 48 0.58 -10.97 -8.72
N VAL A 49 -0.72 -11.18 -8.92
CA VAL A 49 -1.35 -12.49 -9.03
C VAL A 49 -1.90 -12.65 -10.45
N ASP A 50 -2.04 -13.89 -10.93
CA ASP A 50 -2.59 -14.14 -12.26
C ASP A 50 -4.10 -13.86 -12.29
N GLU A 51 -4.61 -13.37 -13.42
CA GLU A 51 -6.02 -13.01 -13.56
C GLU A 51 -6.94 -14.22 -13.34
N GLY A 52 -8.03 -14.02 -12.60
CA GLY A 52 -8.99 -15.08 -12.27
C GLY A 52 -8.52 -16.06 -11.18
N SER A 53 -7.34 -15.85 -10.60
CA SER A 53 -6.84 -16.65 -9.48
C SER A 53 -7.09 -15.99 -8.12
N ASN A 54 -6.98 -16.76 -7.04
CA ASN A 54 -7.14 -16.25 -5.68
C ASN A 54 -5.88 -15.54 -5.18
N ALA A 55 -6.05 -14.35 -4.61
CA ALA A 55 -4.99 -13.62 -3.93
C ALA A 55 -4.99 -13.94 -2.42
N GLY A 56 -3.94 -14.62 -1.94
CA GLY A 56 -3.75 -14.90 -0.52
C GLY A 56 -3.08 -13.73 0.21
N PHE A 57 -3.57 -13.41 1.41
CA PHE A 57 -3.01 -12.39 2.30
C PHE A 57 -2.93 -12.94 3.71
N ASP A 58 -1.85 -12.62 4.43
CA ASP A 58 -1.82 -12.78 5.88
C ASP A 58 -2.24 -11.47 6.54
N ILE A 59 -3.08 -11.56 7.57
CA ILE A 59 -3.56 -10.46 8.38
C ILE A 59 -3.12 -10.64 9.83
N VAL A 60 -2.57 -9.59 10.42
CA VAL A 60 -2.18 -9.54 11.85
C VAL A 60 -2.75 -8.30 12.51
N TYR A 61 -2.90 -8.33 13.83
CA TYR A 61 -3.15 -7.15 14.65
C TYR A 61 -2.08 -7.08 15.73
N SER A 62 -1.13 -6.16 15.61
CA SER A 62 0.09 -6.14 16.44
C SER A 62 0.44 -4.77 16.97
N ASP A 63 1.09 -4.73 18.13
CA ASP A 63 1.67 -3.51 18.71
C ASP A 63 3.03 -3.15 18.09
N ALA A 64 3.59 -2.01 18.51
CA ALA A 64 4.90 -1.54 18.05
C ALA A 64 6.07 -2.45 18.48
N GLN A 65 5.85 -3.40 19.38
CA GLN A 65 6.83 -4.41 19.79
C GLN A 65 6.73 -5.69 18.94
N GLY A 66 5.76 -5.76 18.03
CA GLY A 66 5.48 -6.93 17.19
C GLY A 66 4.68 -8.02 17.89
N VAL A 67 4.14 -7.76 19.09
CA VAL A 67 3.29 -8.71 19.80
C VAL A 67 1.88 -8.64 19.23
N LYS A 68 1.34 -9.79 18.82
CA LYS A 68 0.00 -9.86 18.25
C LYS A 68 -1.06 -9.87 19.35
N LYS A 69 -2.08 -9.04 19.21
CA LYS A 69 -3.18 -8.91 20.15
C LYS A 69 -4.43 -9.55 19.59
N ALA A 70 -5.28 -10.06 20.48
CA ALA A 70 -6.62 -10.48 20.09
C ALA A 70 -7.45 -9.26 19.67
N VAL A 71 -8.26 -9.43 18.63
CA VAL A 71 -9.22 -8.43 18.15
C VAL A 71 -10.38 -9.15 17.46
N SER A 72 -11.58 -8.62 17.58
CA SER A 72 -12.76 -9.12 16.88
C SER A 72 -13.38 -8.02 16.02
N GLY A 73 -14.10 -8.43 14.98
CA GLY A 73 -14.83 -7.51 14.12
C GLY A 73 -13.96 -6.73 13.13
N LEU A 74 -12.77 -7.21 12.76
CA LEU A 74 -11.96 -6.55 11.74
C LEU A 74 -12.69 -6.60 10.40
N GLN A 75 -12.95 -5.42 9.81
CA GLN A 75 -13.54 -5.30 8.48
C GLN A 75 -12.46 -5.45 7.40
N VAL A 76 -12.45 -6.59 6.72
CA VAL A 76 -11.54 -6.87 5.61
C VAL A 76 -12.31 -6.70 4.31
N ARG A 77 -11.99 -5.64 3.55
CA ARG A 77 -12.66 -5.31 2.29
C ARG A 77 -11.71 -5.46 1.11
N LEU A 78 -12.14 -6.17 0.08
CA LEU A 78 -11.48 -6.21 -1.21
C LEU A 78 -12.06 -5.08 -2.07
N ILE A 79 -11.22 -4.10 -2.39
CA ILE A 79 -11.59 -2.94 -3.21
C ILE A 79 -10.94 -3.10 -4.58
N ARG A 80 -11.75 -2.99 -5.64
CA ARG A 80 -11.27 -2.87 -7.01
C ARG A 80 -11.19 -1.41 -7.39
N GLU A 81 -9.98 -0.98 -7.74
CA GLU A 81 -9.73 0.31 -8.37
C GLU A 81 -10.06 0.23 -9.86
N ARG A 82 -10.90 1.16 -10.34
CA ARG A 82 -11.24 1.30 -11.76
C ARG A 82 -10.86 2.68 -12.26
N ARG A 83 -10.25 2.74 -13.45
CA ARG A 83 -9.94 3.98 -14.16
C ARG A 83 -10.63 3.99 -15.52
N ASP A 84 -11.37 5.05 -15.80
CA ASP A 84 -12.04 5.28 -17.09
C ASP A 84 -11.32 6.44 -17.81
N TYR A 85 -10.56 6.13 -18.86
CA TYR A 85 -9.73 7.10 -19.57
C TYR A 85 -10.51 7.86 -20.65
N TYR A 86 -10.22 9.14 -20.82
CA TYR A 86 -10.79 10.00 -21.85
C TYR A 86 -9.80 11.07 -22.32
N TRP A 87 -10.06 11.62 -23.50
CA TRP A 87 -9.30 12.74 -24.06
C TRP A 87 -9.96 14.04 -23.67
N ASN A 88 -9.18 14.98 -23.16
CA ASN A 88 -9.63 16.33 -22.85
C ASN A 88 -8.76 17.34 -23.60
N TRP A 89 -9.35 18.39 -24.13
CA TRP A 89 -8.63 19.47 -24.80
C TRP A 89 -8.72 20.76 -24.00
N SER A 90 -7.60 21.46 -23.86
CA SER A 90 -7.53 22.85 -23.39
C SER A 90 -6.70 23.71 -24.33
N GLU A 91 -6.93 25.03 -24.34
CA GLU A 91 -6.16 25.97 -25.17
C GLU A 91 -4.68 25.98 -24.78
N ASP A 92 -4.38 25.83 -23.49
CA ASP A 92 -3.05 26.01 -22.91
C ASP A 92 -2.21 24.73 -22.98
N GLU A 93 -2.85 23.56 -22.84
CA GLU A 93 -2.17 22.26 -22.73
C GLU A 93 -2.45 21.32 -23.92
N GLY A 94 -3.36 21.71 -24.81
CA GLY A 94 -3.77 20.89 -25.95
C GLY A 94 -4.52 19.62 -25.53
N TRP A 95 -4.34 18.54 -26.29
CA TRP A 95 -4.94 17.23 -25.97
C TRP A 95 -4.20 16.54 -24.84
N GLN A 96 -4.93 16.19 -23.79
CA GLN A 96 -4.44 15.47 -22.62
C GLN A 96 -5.21 14.15 -22.46
N SER A 97 -4.50 13.10 -22.07
CA SER A 97 -5.12 11.83 -21.64
C SER A 97 -5.43 11.93 -20.15
N GLN A 98 -6.71 12.05 -19.83
CA GLN A 98 -7.23 12.14 -18.47
C GLN A 98 -7.93 10.83 -18.08
N PHE A 99 -8.21 10.66 -16.79
CA PHE A 99 -9.04 9.56 -16.32
C PHE A 99 -9.82 9.94 -15.07
N ASP A 100 -11.01 9.36 -14.93
CA ASP A 100 -11.72 9.35 -13.66
C ASP A 100 -11.41 8.05 -12.93
N GLN A 101 -11.20 8.13 -11.61
CA GLN A 101 -10.98 6.98 -10.76
C GLN A 101 -12.19 6.71 -9.87
N LYS A 102 -12.56 5.43 -9.75
CA LYS A 102 -13.60 4.96 -8.85
C LYS A 102 -13.17 3.70 -8.14
N ASP A 103 -13.45 3.66 -6.84
CA ASP A 103 -13.21 2.49 -5.99
C ASP A 103 -14.53 1.73 -5.78
N LEU A 104 -14.49 0.42 -6.00
CA LEU A 104 -15.65 -0.47 -5.92
C LEU A 104 -15.38 -1.55 -4.89
N ILE A 105 -16.30 -1.78 -3.95
CA ILE A 105 -16.20 -2.91 -3.03
C ILE A 105 -16.59 -4.17 -3.79
N GLU A 106 -15.63 -5.08 -3.99
CA GLU A 106 -15.86 -6.38 -4.63
C GLU A 106 -16.24 -7.45 -3.61
N ASN A 107 -15.68 -7.37 -2.39
CA ASN A 107 -15.97 -8.32 -1.32
C ASN A 107 -15.73 -7.68 0.05
N GLU A 108 -16.40 -8.20 1.08
CA GLU A 108 -16.24 -7.81 2.46
C GLU A 108 -16.35 -9.02 3.38
N GLN A 109 -15.46 -9.11 4.35
CA GLN A 109 -15.42 -10.14 5.37
C GLN A 109 -15.21 -9.52 6.75
N THR A 110 -15.75 -10.17 7.77
CA THR A 110 -15.44 -9.87 9.17
C THR A 110 -14.49 -10.93 9.71
N LEU A 111 -13.37 -10.49 10.29
CA LEU A 111 -12.33 -11.35 10.81
C LEU A 111 -12.12 -11.13 12.30
N ASP A 112 -12.05 -12.25 13.03
CA ASP A 112 -11.62 -12.29 14.42
C ASP A 112 -10.24 -12.95 14.48
N LEU A 113 -9.31 -12.31 15.19
CA LEU A 113 -7.94 -12.77 15.41
C LEU A 113 -7.72 -13.06 16.89
N GLN A 114 -7.19 -14.23 17.20
CA GLN A 114 -6.71 -14.55 18.54
C GLN A 114 -5.31 -13.96 18.77
N ALA A 115 -4.90 -13.85 20.04
CA ALA A 115 -3.52 -13.50 20.36
C ALA A 115 -2.55 -14.50 19.72
N ASP A 116 -1.42 -13.99 19.22
CA ASP A 116 -0.37 -14.76 18.53
C ASP A 116 -0.76 -15.47 17.20
N GLU A 117 -2.02 -15.39 16.77
CA GLU A 117 -2.52 -16.01 15.51
C GLU A 117 -1.99 -15.30 14.26
N ASN A 118 -1.82 -16.05 13.15
CA ASN A 118 -1.75 -15.52 11.79
C ASN A 118 -2.90 -16.15 11.00
N ARG A 119 -3.66 -15.35 10.27
CA ARG A 119 -4.72 -15.80 9.36
C ARG A 119 -4.44 -15.32 7.95
#